data_AF-A0A3B9X1Y1-F1
#
_entry.id   AF-A0A3B9X1Y1-F1
#
_cell.length_a   1.000
_cell.length_b   1.000
_cell.length_c   1.000
_cell.angle_alpha   90.00
_cell.angle_beta   90.00
_cell.angle_gamma   90.00
#
_symmetry.space_group_name_H-M   'P 1'
#
loop_
_entity.id
_entity.type
_entity.pdbx_description
1 polymer ?
#
loop_
_entity_poly.entity_id
_entity_poly.type
_entity_poly.pdbx_seq_one_letter_code
_entity_poly.pdbx_strand_id
1 'polypeptide(L)'
;MIHGAKVMPRVIGPVPSDRWEREVRRQLLKQLPENWVVICNVSWALKDDYGSVRDGQADFVVLAPELGLAVVEVKGSKLVRVDENGIWY
;
A
#
# COMPACT_ATOMS: atom_id res chain seq x y z
N MET A 1 20.08 19.60 -21.42
CA MET A 1 19.67 18.44 -20.60
C MET A 1 18.15 18.39 -20.58
N ILE A 2 17.56 17.52 -21.40
CA ILE A 2 16.14 17.18 -21.33
C ILE A 2 15.93 16.39 -20.04
N HIS A 3 15.13 16.93 -19.11
CA HIS A 3 14.69 16.19 -17.93
C HIS A 3 13.84 15.03 -18.44
N GLY A 4 14.37 13.80 -18.38
CA GLY A 4 13.63 12.59 -18.74
C GLY A 4 12.33 12.52 -17.94
N ALA A 5 11.23 12.20 -18.62
CA ALA A 5 9.93 12.08 -17.99
C ALA A 5 10.03 11.16 -16.77
N LYS A 6 9.56 11.63 -15.61
CA LYS A 6 9.59 10.84 -14.38
C LYS A 6 8.69 9.63 -14.55
N VAL A 7 9.32 8.48 -14.66
CA VAL A 7 8.66 7.20 -14.79
C VAL A 7 8.11 6.79 -13.41
N MET A 8 6.82 6.48 -13.32
CA MET A 8 6.10 6.20 -12.06
C MET A 8 5.27 4.94 -12.18
N PRO A 9 5.02 4.19 -11.09
CA PRO A 9 4.12 3.05 -11.13
C PRO A 9 2.70 3.51 -11.49
N ARG A 10 1.91 2.60 -12.07
CA ARG A 10 0.48 2.85 -12.28
C ARG A 10 -0.23 2.89 -10.92
N VAL A 11 -1.11 3.87 -10.71
CA VAL A 11 -1.93 3.95 -9.50
C VAL A 11 -3.40 3.77 -9.83
N ILE A 12 -4.10 2.96 -9.03
CA ILE A 12 -5.53 2.73 -9.09
C ILE A 12 -6.14 3.13 -7.76
N GLY A 13 -7.28 3.83 -7.80
CA GLY A 13 -8.00 4.27 -6.59
C GLY A 13 -7.76 5.72 -6.22
N PRO A 14 -8.50 6.23 -5.22
CA PRO A 14 -8.47 7.62 -4.84
C PRO A 14 -7.16 8.00 -4.12
N VAL A 15 -6.88 9.29 -4.05
CA VAL A 15 -5.88 9.81 -3.12
C VAL A 15 -6.47 9.70 -1.71
N PRO A 16 -5.80 9.02 -0.76
CA PRO A 16 -6.29 8.94 0.62
C PRO A 16 -6.47 10.31 1.28
N SER A 17 -7.44 10.44 2.17
CA SER A 17 -7.61 11.64 3.00
C SER A 17 -6.63 11.67 4.17
N ASP A 18 -6.26 10.50 4.72
CA ASP A 18 -5.30 10.38 5.82
C ASP A 18 -3.91 10.93 5.44
N ARG A 19 -3.27 11.60 6.39
CA ARG A 19 -1.98 12.26 6.17
C ARG A 19 -0.86 11.24 5.94
N TRP A 20 -0.84 10.16 6.71
CA TRP A 20 0.24 9.17 6.67
C TRP A 20 0.09 8.25 5.47
N GLU A 21 -1.13 7.85 5.12
CA GLU A 21 -1.38 7.15 3.85
C GLU A 21 -0.95 7.98 2.64
N ARG A 22 -1.24 9.30 2.63
CA ARG A 22 -0.74 10.18 1.55
C ARG A 22 0.78 10.22 1.47
N GLU A 23 1.46 10.25 2.61
CA GLU A 23 2.92 10.23 2.65
C GLU A 23 3.46 8.90 2.12
N VAL A 24 2.90 7.76 2.55
CA VAL A 24 3.27 6.43 2.03
C VAL A 24 3.01 6.34 0.54
N ARG A 25 1.84 6.77 0.05
CA ARG A 25 1.52 6.82 -1.40
C ARG A 25 2.56 7.63 -2.18
N ARG A 26 2.98 8.78 -1.65
CA ARG A 26 4.01 9.62 -2.27
C ARG A 26 5.35 8.89 -2.36
N GLN A 27 5.71 8.11 -1.34
CA GLN A 27 6.93 7.31 -1.33
C GLN A 27 6.87 6.13 -2.31
N LEU A 28 5.74 5.41 -2.35
CA LEU A 28 5.51 4.33 -3.33
C LEU A 28 5.66 4.87 -4.77
N LEU A 29 5.03 6.00 -5.07
CA LEU A 29 5.13 6.67 -6.38
C LEU A 29 6.55 7.15 -6.74
N LYS A 30 7.37 7.44 -5.73
CA LYS A 30 8.74 7.95 -5.93
C LYS A 30 9.74 6.82 -6.15
N GLN A 31 9.51 5.65 -5.56
CA GLN A 31 10.53 4.60 -5.42
C GLN A 31 10.23 3.35 -6.26
N LEU A 32 8.97 3.07 -6.57
CA LEU A 32 8.62 1.83 -7.27
C LEU A 32 8.84 1.93 -8.79
N PRO A 33 9.17 0.80 -9.45
CA PRO A 33 9.29 0.72 -10.91
C PRO A 33 7.98 1.06 -11.65
N GLU A 34 8.11 1.47 -12.92
CA GLU A 34 6.96 1.80 -13.78
C GLU A 34 5.96 0.66 -13.97
N ASN A 35 6.49 -0.55 -14.12
CA ASN A 35 5.70 -1.73 -14.42
C ASN A 35 4.99 -2.30 -13.18
N TRP A 36 5.14 -1.66 -12.01
CA TRP A 36 4.40 -2.02 -10.81
C TRP A 36 3.07 -1.28 -10.74
N VAL A 37 2.11 -1.86 -10.02
CA VAL A 37 0.78 -1.26 -9.81
C VAL A 37 0.55 -1.04 -8.31
N VAL A 38 0.11 0.15 -7.93
CA VAL A 38 -0.33 0.47 -6.57
C VAL A 38 -1.85 0.68 -6.58
N ILE A 39 -2.58 -0.14 -5.83
CA ILE A 39 -4.03 -0.03 -5.67
C ILE A 39 -4.30 0.54 -4.27
N CYS A 40 -5.04 1.64 -4.18
CA CYS A 40 -5.40 2.30 -2.92
C CYS A 40 -6.80 1.90 -2.44
N ASN A 41 -7.03 1.89 -1.12
CA ASN A 41 -8.33 1.66 -0.49
C ASN A 41 -9.00 0.35 -0.97
N VAL A 42 -8.29 -0.78 -0.84
CA VAL A 42 -8.76 -2.08 -1.33
C VAL A 42 -9.70 -2.73 -0.32
N SER A 43 -10.99 -2.71 -0.61
CA SER A 43 -11.98 -3.49 0.13
C SER A 43 -11.92 -4.96 -0.24
N TRP A 44 -12.10 -5.83 0.74
CA TRP A 44 -12.15 -7.28 0.55
C TRP A 44 -13.22 -7.89 1.44
N ALA A 45 -13.74 -9.04 0.99
CA ALA A 45 -14.72 -9.84 1.72
C ALA A 45 -14.24 -11.29 1.71
N LEU A 46 -14.16 -11.91 2.89
CA LEU A 46 -13.79 -13.31 3.07
C LEU A 46 -14.95 -14.05 3.72
N LYS A 47 -15.44 -15.09 3.05
CA LYS A 47 -16.43 -16.00 3.62
C LYS A 47 -15.72 -17.17 4.31
N ASP A 48 -16.11 -17.48 5.53
CA ASP A 48 -15.62 -18.66 6.24
C ASP A 48 -16.41 -19.94 5.88
N ASP A 49 -15.91 -21.08 6.33
CA ASP A 49 -16.51 -22.41 6.05
C ASP A 49 -17.92 -22.56 6.65
N TYR A 50 -18.30 -21.73 7.63
CA TYR A 50 -19.60 -21.74 8.28
C TYR A 50 -20.59 -20.75 7.63
N GLY A 51 -20.13 -20.01 6.63
CA GLY A 51 -20.94 -19.10 5.84
C GLY A 51 -20.95 -17.65 6.31
N SER A 52 -20.22 -17.31 7.38
CA SER A 52 -20.08 -15.92 7.82
C SER A 52 -19.16 -15.15 6.88
N VAL A 53 -19.52 -13.90 6.56
CA VAL A 53 -18.69 -13.01 5.75
C VAL A 53 -17.99 -12.01 6.67
N ARG A 54 -16.68 -11.86 6.47
CA ARG A 54 -15.86 -10.82 7.09
C ARG A 54 -15.41 -9.84 6.02
N ASP A 55 -15.79 -8.59 6.21
CA ASP A 55 -15.32 -7.50 5.38
C ASP A 55 -14.10 -6.84 6.02
N GLY A 56 -13.24 -6.30 5.16
CA GLY A 56 -12.13 -5.47 5.59
C GLY A 56 -11.62 -4.58 4.49
N GLN A 57 -10.60 -3.81 4.83
CA GLN A 57 -9.94 -2.89 3.93
C GLN A 57 -8.43 -3.01 4.13
N ALA A 58 -7.67 -2.84 3.07
CA ALA A 58 -6.24 -2.56 3.11
C ALA A 58 -5.98 -1.19 2.48
N ASP A 59 -5.06 -0.43 3.07
CA ASP A 59 -4.72 0.91 2.56
C ASP A 59 -4.10 0.83 1.16
N PHE A 60 -3.16 -0.12 0.95
CA PHE A 60 -2.55 -0.38 -0.35
C PHE A 60 -2.38 -1.87 -0.65
N VAL A 61 -2.54 -2.21 -1.93
CA VAL A 61 -2.03 -3.46 -2.51
C VAL A 61 -1.05 -3.09 -3.63
N VAL A 62 0.17 -3.60 -3.55
CA VAL A 62 1.23 -3.39 -4.55
C VAL A 62 1.40 -4.68 -5.34
N LEU A 63 1.22 -4.60 -6.66
CA LEU A 63 1.47 -5.70 -7.59
C LEU A 63 2.85 -5.51 -8.22
N ALA A 64 3.73 -6.49 -8.00
CA ALA A 64 5.10 -6.50 -8.48
C ALA A 64 5.26 -7.67 -9.48
N PRO A 65 5.40 -7.39 -10.78
CA PRO A 65 5.61 -8.44 -11.78
C PRO A 65 6.77 -9.36 -11.39
N GLU A 66 6.60 -10.66 -11.63
CA GLU A 66 7.55 -11.74 -11.28
C GLU A 66 7.83 -11.95 -9.77
N LEU A 67 7.34 -11.08 -8.88
CA LEU A 67 7.55 -11.17 -7.44
C LEU A 67 6.27 -11.47 -6.65
N GLY A 68 5.09 -11.12 -7.20
CA GLY A 68 3.79 -11.35 -6.59
C GLY A 68 3.12 -10.05 -6.11
N LEU A 69 2.56 -10.07 -4.90
CA LEU A 69 1.88 -8.91 -4.31
C LEU A 69 2.30 -8.65 -2.87
N ALA A 70 2.22 -7.38 -2.46
CA ALA A 70 2.37 -6.96 -1.07
C ALA A 70 1.14 -6.16 -0.63
N VAL A 71 0.61 -6.49 0.56
CA VAL A 71 -0.42 -5.68 1.24
C VAL A 71 0.29 -4.75 2.21
N VAL A 72 0.05 -3.45 2.10
CA VAL A 72 0.68 -2.42 2.93
C VAL A 72 -0.40 -1.69 3.70
N GLU A 73 -0.37 -1.86 5.02
CA GLU A 73 -1.24 -1.17 5.97
C GLU A 73 -0.45 -0.06 6.68
N VAL A 74 -1.02 1.14 6.74
CA VAL A 74 -0.36 2.32 7.31
C VAL A 74 -0.88 2.57 8.72
N LYS A 75 0.05 2.75 9.66
CA LYS A 75 -0.26 3.18 11.02
C LYS A 75 0.41 4.52 11.30
N GLY A 76 -0.42 5.55 11.44
CA GLY A 76 0.01 6.91 11.75
C GLY A 76 0.30 7.18 13.23
N SER A 77 0.00 6.23 14.11
CA SER A 77 0.20 6.36 15.55
C SER A 77 1.63 6.01 15.95
N LYS A 78 2.15 6.66 17.00
CA LYS A 78 3.42 6.25 17.64
C LYS A 78 3.29 5.00 18.51
N LEU A 79 2.07 4.48 18.67
CA LEU A 79 1.81 3.29 19.47
C LEU A 79 2.28 2.03 18.78
N VAL A 80 2.22 2.01 17.44
CA VAL A 80 2.78 0.92 16.62
C VAL A 80 4.15 1.35 16.14
N ARG A 81 5.21 0.76 16.69
CA ARG A 81 6.59 1.12 16.31
C ARG A 81 7.50 -0.10 16.27
N VAL A 82 8.51 -0.03 15.41
CA VAL A 82 9.59 -1.01 15.34
C VAL A 82 10.85 -0.35 15.90
N ASP A 83 11.52 -0.99 16.84
CA ASP A 83 12.81 -0.50 17.35
C ASP A 83 13.99 -0.86 16.43
N GLU A 84 15.19 -0.46 16.82
CA GLU A 84 16.43 -0.74 16.07
C GLU A 84 16.77 -2.23 15.95
N ASN A 85 16.17 -3.08 16.80
CA ASN A 85 16.35 -4.53 16.79
C ASN A 85 15.25 -5.26 15.99
N GLY A 86 14.29 -4.53 15.43
CA GLY A 86 13.17 -5.09 14.68
C GLY A 86 11.99 -5.54 15.54
N ILE A 87 11.93 -5.16 16.83
CA ILE A 87 10.84 -5.55 17.73
C ILE A 87 9.65 -4.60 17.57
N TRP A 88 8.46 -5.18 17.40
CA TRP A 88 7.20 -4.46 17.33
C TRP A 88 6.65 -4.18 18.74
N TYR A 89 6.27 -2.93 18.97
CA TYR A 89 5.54 -2.45 20.15
C TYR A 89 4.20 -1.86 19.72
#